data_AF-A0A965EHK4-F1
#
_entry.id   AF-A0A965EHK4-F1
#
_cell.length_a   1.000
_cell.length_b   1.000
_cell.length_c   1.000
_cell.angle_alpha   90.00
_cell.angle_beta   90.00
_cell.angle_gamma   90.00
#
_symmetry.space_group_name_H-M   'P 1'
#
loop_
_entity.id
_entity.type
_entity.pdbx_description
1 polymer ?
#
loop_
_entity_poly.entity_id
_entity_poly.type
_entity_poly.pdbx_seq_one_letter_code
_entity_poly.pdbx_strand_id
1 'polypeptide(L)'
;MIEYFKELDRLSDRITVEDIGYTYEHRLQITAKITAPDNQAKLEDIRKKHLARATSEGDNTTPLVIQLGYNVHGNEPSSTEAALLTAYYLVASEDEETKKWLNEMVILLDPVYNPDGRDRHTNWANMHKGSPVVTDPNDREHNEVWPGGRTNHYWFDLNRDWFLGIHPESRNRLAFFHQWRPYVMTDHHEMGTNSTFYFDPGKNSSNNPNVPAYLYDVLYPKFGSYFANAMNSIGSLYFTKEAFDKLYPGYGSSYVNFYGGAGFLFEQASSRGHAQETSTIPLTFGFTIRNQFMASLTTIRASLAEREMLFKLRRDFYKTMASQAKANPVKAYVFGDAKDVTRTQAFVNLALLHKIDVYEVVDNISIGASKFEKGKAYIVPTDQENYIMVRALFEKQISYTDSVFYDASTWSVIHGFNLPHEEIRTAFSKGSKISAPLSYTPQAPVRSEYAYLIELSDYHAHKALWLLQEKEVIVKTAFKPFTISIGGTNKTFGYGSL
;
A
#
# COMPACT_ATOMS: atom_id res chain seq x y z
N MET A 1 20.10 -9.65 -7.87
CA MET A 1 19.52 -8.86 -6.77
C MET A 1 19.22 -9.71 -5.53
N ILE A 2 18.31 -10.68 -5.58
CA ILE A 2 17.98 -11.52 -4.41
C ILE A 2 19.23 -12.20 -3.82
N GLU A 3 20.02 -12.86 -4.66
CA GLU A 3 21.26 -13.51 -4.22
C GLU A 3 22.29 -12.53 -3.66
N TYR A 4 22.26 -11.27 -4.08
CA TYR A 4 23.12 -10.24 -3.50
C TYR A 4 22.69 -9.91 -2.07
N PHE A 5 21.39 -9.73 -1.80
CA PHE A 5 20.91 -9.51 -0.43
C PHE A 5 21.17 -10.71 0.48
N LYS A 6 20.97 -11.94 -0.02
CA LYS A 6 21.32 -13.16 0.72
C LYS A 6 22.82 -13.22 1.03
N GLU A 7 23.66 -12.78 0.11
CA GLU A 7 25.11 -12.73 0.34
C GLU A 7 25.49 -11.68 1.38
N LEU A 8 24.83 -10.51 1.41
CA LEU A 8 25.01 -9.53 2.48
C LEU A 8 24.61 -10.10 3.85
N ASP A 9 23.45 -10.77 3.92
CA ASP A 9 22.96 -11.48 5.12
C ASP A 9 23.96 -12.55 5.60
N ARG A 10 24.49 -13.33 4.66
CA ARG A 10 25.49 -14.37 4.97
C ARG A 10 26.81 -13.80 5.52
N LEU A 11 27.20 -12.61 5.07
CA LEU A 11 28.52 -12.03 5.36
C LEU A 11 28.52 -11.02 6.52
N SER A 12 27.38 -10.41 6.86
CA SER A 12 27.31 -9.33 7.84
C SER A 12 26.32 -9.62 8.96
N ASP A 13 26.76 -9.39 10.19
CA ASP A 13 25.93 -9.45 11.41
C ASP A 13 25.03 -8.21 11.59
N ARG A 14 24.98 -7.31 10.60
CA ARG A 14 24.18 -6.08 10.62
C ARG A 14 22.88 -6.18 9.83
N ILE A 15 22.64 -7.27 9.11
CA ILE A 15 21.49 -7.45 8.22
C ILE A 15 20.85 -8.82 8.44
N THR A 16 19.53 -8.89 8.27
CA THR A 16 18.78 -10.14 8.13
C THR A 16 17.76 -9.99 7.02
N VAL A 17 17.71 -10.93 6.09
CA VAL A 17 16.78 -10.93 4.95
C VAL A 17 15.58 -11.83 5.26
N GLU A 18 14.39 -11.33 4.98
CA GLU A 18 13.12 -12.05 5.16
C GLU A 18 12.40 -12.19 3.81
N ASP A 19 11.98 -13.41 3.52
CA ASP A 19 11.09 -13.72 2.41
C ASP A 19 9.66 -13.32 2.80
N ILE A 20 9.06 -12.38 2.07
CA ILE A 20 7.71 -11.86 2.38
C ILE A 20 6.60 -12.41 1.50
N GLY A 21 6.94 -13.16 0.43
CA GLY A 21 5.99 -13.86 -0.42
C GLY A 21 6.40 -13.88 -1.89
N TYR A 22 5.47 -14.26 -2.77
CA TYR A 22 5.71 -14.37 -4.21
C TYR A 22 4.74 -13.53 -5.02
N THR A 23 5.18 -13.07 -6.20
CA THR A 23 4.36 -12.42 -7.23
C THR A 23 3.51 -13.44 -8.01
N TYR A 24 2.68 -12.97 -8.95
CA TYR A 24 1.93 -13.86 -9.86
C TYR A 24 2.83 -14.71 -10.74
N GLU A 25 3.97 -14.19 -11.18
CA GLU A 25 4.95 -14.94 -11.97
C GLU A 25 5.95 -15.71 -11.09
N HIS A 26 5.60 -15.96 -9.82
CA HIS A 26 6.38 -16.72 -8.85
C HIS A 26 7.78 -16.14 -8.56
N ARG A 27 7.95 -14.83 -8.69
CA ARG A 27 9.17 -14.15 -8.23
C ARG A 27 9.07 -13.87 -6.74
N LEU A 28 10.15 -14.19 -6.02
CA LEU A 28 10.24 -13.97 -4.58
C LEU A 28 10.37 -12.46 -4.29
N GLN A 29 9.57 -11.98 -3.34
CA GLN A 29 9.73 -10.68 -2.70
C GLN A 29 10.43 -10.85 -1.37
N ILE A 30 11.40 -9.97 -1.11
CA ILE A 30 12.21 -9.97 0.11
C ILE A 30 12.16 -8.60 0.77
N THR A 31 12.42 -8.56 2.07
CA THR A 31 12.80 -7.34 2.79
C THR A 31 14.08 -7.59 3.58
N ALA A 32 14.81 -6.52 3.88
CA ALA A 32 16.00 -6.57 4.73
C ALA A 32 15.78 -5.75 6.01
N LYS A 33 16.24 -6.27 7.14
CA LYS A 33 16.27 -5.59 8.44
C LYS A 33 17.72 -5.25 8.75
N ILE A 34 18.08 -3.97 8.71
CA ILE A 34 19.47 -3.51 8.86
C ILE A 34 19.60 -2.70 10.15
N THR A 35 20.46 -3.14 11.06
CA THR A 35 20.69 -2.52 12.38
C THR A 35 22.00 -3.03 12.99
N ALA A 36 22.44 -2.50 14.13
CA ALA A 36 23.64 -2.96 14.81
C ALA A 36 23.50 -4.43 15.28
N PRO A 37 24.61 -5.18 15.43
CA PRO A 37 24.56 -6.60 15.81
C PRO A 37 23.82 -6.86 17.14
N ASP A 38 24.01 -5.97 18.11
CA ASP A 38 23.31 -6.05 19.41
C ASP A 38 21.79 -5.86 19.30
N ASN A 39 21.34 -5.10 18.30
CA ASN A 39 19.92 -4.90 17.99
C ASN A 39 19.37 -6.07 17.17
N GLN A 40 20.18 -6.67 16.27
CA GLN A 40 19.78 -7.86 15.51
C GLN A 40 19.34 -9.00 16.44
N ALA A 41 20.11 -9.24 17.50
CA ALA A 41 19.79 -10.26 18.51
C ALA A 41 18.48 -10.00 19.30
N LYS A 42 17.91 -8.79 19.20
CA LYS A 42 16.75 -8.33 19.99
C LYS A 42 15.61 -7.81 19.11
N LEU A 43 15.63 -8.07 17.80
CA LEU A 43 14.67 -7.50 16.84
C LEU A 43 13.20 -7.66 17.27
N GLU A 44 12.80 -8.85 17.74
CA GLU A 44 11.41 -9.08 18.16
C GLU A 44 11.01 -8.29 19.41
N ASP A 45 11.93 -8.05 20.34
CA ASP A 45 11.69 -7.19 21.51
C ASP A 45 11.60 -5.73 21.10
N ILE A 46 12.52 -5.26 20.24
CA ILE A 46 12.50 -3.92 19.66
C ILE A 46 11.18 -3.68 18.94
N ARG A 47 10.75 -4.61 18.08
CA ARG A 47 9.48 -4.53 17.32
C ARG A 47 8.28 -4.37 18.24
N LYS A 48 8.19 -5.19 19.31
CA LYS A 48 7.08 -5.13 20.28
C LYS A 48 7.07 -3.81 21.05
N LYS A 49 8.22 -3.35 21.54
CA LYS A 49 8.36 -2.07 22.26
C LYS A 49 8.02 -0.87 21.36
N HIS A 50 8.51 -0.89 20.12
CA HIS A 50 8.22 0.12 19.10
C HIS A 50 6.71 0.24 18.82
N LEU A 51 6.01 -0.88 18.67
CA LEU A 51 4.56 -0.87 18.47
C LEU A 51 3.79 -0.40 19.71
N ALA A 52 4.20 -0.82 20.91
CA ALA A 52 3.57 -0.41 22.17
C ALA A 52 3.73 1.10 22.48
N ARG A 53 4.77 1.74 21.93
CA ARG A 53 5.01 3.19 22.06
C ARG A 53 3.95 4.04 21.35
N ALA A 54 3.18 3.48 20.42
CA ALA A 54 2.13 4.21 19.70
C ALA A 54 1.08 4.86 20.63
N THR A 55 0.81 4.25 21.78
CA THR A 55 -0.25 4.65 22.72
C THR A 55 0.25 5.01 24.12
N SER A 56 1.57 4.98 24.37
CA SER A 56 2.18 5.23 25.68
C SER A 56 3.34 6.23 25.59
N GLU A 57 3.68 6.87 26.71
CA GLU A 57 4.97 7.58 26.86
C GLU A 57 6.06 6.52 27.02
N GLY A 58 6.41 5.87 25.91
CA GLY A 58 7.38 4.78 25.89
C GLY A 58 8.81 5.22 26.18
N ASP A 59 9.66 4.24 26.47
CA ASP A 59 11.08 4.42 26.76
C ASP A 59 11.86 4.95 25.54
N ASN A 60 12.53 6.11 25.72
CA ASN A 60 13.39 6.77 24.72
C ASN A 60 14.60 5.95 24.28
N THR A 61 14.85 4.79 24.89
CA THR A 61 15.92 3.86 24.48
C THR A 61 15.53 2.91 23.35
N THR A 62 14.24 2.79 23.01
CA THR A 62 13.82 1.86 21.93
C THR A 62 14.29 2.39 20.57
N PRO A 63 15.02 1.59 19.76
CA PRO A 63 15.47 2.01 18.43
C PRO A 63 14.34 2.47 17.53
N LEU A 64 14.60 3.52 16.75
CA LEU A 64 13.66 4.08 15.78
C LEU A 64 13.53 3.12 14.58
N VAL A 65 12.31 2.76 14.21
CA VAL A 65 12.06 1.92 13.03
C VAL A 65 11.63 2.78 11.84
N ILE A 66 12.34 2.68 10.72
CA ILE A 66 11.98 3.32 9.44
C ILE A 66 11.96 2.28 8.31
N GLN A 67 11.32 2.60 7.19
CA GLN A 67 11.30 1.76 6.00
C GLN A 67 11.70 2.54 4.75
N LEU A 68 12.61 1.98 3.97
CA LEU A 68 12.98 2.46 2.65
C LEU A 68 12.37 1.55 1.58
N GLY A 69 11.54 2.10 0.71
CA GLY A 69 10.74 1.35 -0.26
C GLY A 69 11.01 1.75 -1.71
N TYR A 70 11.25 0.78 -2.58
CA TYR A 70 11.74 1.03 -3.94
C TYR A 70 10.94 0.28 -5.03
N ASN A 71 10.89 0.87 -6.23
CA ASN A 71 10.50 0.21 -7.48
C ASN A 71 9.09 -0.42 -7.47
N VAL A 72 8.06 0.33 -7.04
CA VAL A 72 6.66 -0.08 -7.25
C VAL A 72 6.26 -0.05 -8.72
N HIS A 73 6.88 0.85 -9.49
CA HIS A 73 6.85 0.81 -10.94
C HIS A 73 8.12 0.14 -11.45
N GLY A 74 7.99 -1.01 -12.12
CA GLY A 74 9.14 -1.85 -12.44
C GLY A 74 10.13 -1.23 -13.44
N ASN A 75 9.66 -0.29 -14.27
CA ASN A 75 10.49 0.43 -15.25
C ASN A 75 11.10 1.75 -14.73
N GLU A 76 11.20 1.90 -13.41
CA GLU A 76 11.88 3.01 -12.73
C GLU A 76 13.12 2.45 -11.99
N PRO A 77 14.13 1.94 -12.73
CA PRO A 77 15.13 1.00 -12.20
C PRO A 77 16.16 1.61 -11.25
N SER A 78 16.39 2.93 -11.29
CA SER A 78 17.44 3.57 -10.48
C SER A 78 17.20 3.43 -8.99
N SER A 79 15.92 3.33 -8.60
CA SER A 79 15.50 3.10 -7.23
C SER A 79 16.02 1.76 -6.68
N THR A 80 15.90 0.65 -7.42
CA THR A 80 16.41 -0.65 -6.98
C THR A 80 17.93 -0.69 -6.90
N GLU A 81 18.62 -0.12 -7.88
CA GLU A 81 20.10 -0.10 -7.86
C GLU A 81 20.62 0.78 -6.71
N ALA A 82 19.92 1.87 -6.39
CA ALA A 82 20.18 2.64 -5.18
C ALA A 82 19.92 1.81 -3.90
N ALA A 83 18.87 0.99 -3.86
CA ALA A 83 18.59 0.11 -2.73
C ALA A 83 19.74 -0.89 -2.47
N LEU A 84 20.35 -1.44 -3.54
CA LEU A 84 21.51 -2.34 -3.44
C LEU A 84 22.73 -1.61 -2.85
N LEU A 85 22.97 -0.37 -3.31
CA LEU A 85 24.06 0.45 -2.83
C LEU A 85 23.84 0.91 -1.37
N THR A 86 22.61 1.28 -1.02
CA THR A 86 22.20 1.63 0.35
C THR A 86 22.40 0.47 1.31
N ALA A 87 21.96 -0.74 0.94
CA ALA A 87 22.16 -1.93 1.77
C ALA A 87 23.64 -2.19 2.03
N TYR A 88 24.47 -2.19 0.98
CA TYR A 88 25.91 -2.39 1.12
C TYR A 88 26.59 -1.29 1.94
N TYR A 89 26.26 -0.02 1.68
CA TYR A 89 26.81 1.10 2.45
C TYR A 89 26.53 0.94 3.95
N LEU A 90 25.30 0.57 4.33
CA LEU A 90 24.94 0.39 5.73
C LEU A 90 25.68 -0.77 6.39
N VAL A 91 25.81 -1.92 5.71
CA VAL A 91 26.44 -3.10 6.32
C VAL A 91 27.97 -3.04 6.30
N ALA A 92 28.57 -2.30 5.36
CA ALA A 92 30.02 -2.25 5.17
C ALA A 92 30.68 -0.95 5.67
N SER A 93 29.95 0.15 5.86
CA SER A 93 30.54 1.41 6.31
C SER A 93 31.03 1.32 7.76
N GLU A 94 32.22 1.85 7.99
CA GLU A 94 32.84 2.01 9.30
C GLU A 94 32.73 3.45 9.83
N ASP A 95 32.03 4.32 9.10
CA ASP A 95 31.80 5.71 9.50
C ASP A 95 31.03 5.77 10.82
N GLU A 96 31.48 6.64 11.74
CA GLU A 96 30.84 6.83 13.05
C GLU A 96 29.37 7.26 12.94
N GLU A 97 29.03 8.03 11.91
CA GLU A 97 27.65 8.42 11.63
C GLU A 97 26.78 7.19 11.31
N THR A 98 27.26 6.28 10.46
CA THR A 98 26.53 5.07 10.08
C THR A 98 26.39 4.12 11.27
N LYS A 99 27.46 3.91 12.04
CA LYS A 99 27.40 3.11 13.28
C LYS A 99 26.37 3.67 14.26
N LYS A 100 26.31 5.00 14.41
CA LYS A 100 25.30 5.65 15.24
C LYS A 100 23.89 5.38 14.72
N TRP A 101 23.63 5.51 13.41
CA TRP A 101 22.34 5.17 12.83
C TRP A 101 21.93 3.74 13.17
N LEU A 102 22.82 2.77 12.96
CA LEU A 102 22.53 1.36 13.20
C LEU A 102 22.31 1.02 14.68
N ASN A 103 23.00 1.72 15.60
CA ASN A 103 22.80 1.54 17.03
C ASN A 103 21.45 2.08 17.51
N GLU A 104 20.97 3.19 16.93
CA GLU A 104 19.74 3.86 17.34
C GLU A 104 18.53 3.54 16.46
N MET A 105 18.69 2.76 15.38
CA MET A 105 17.62 2.50 14.42
C MET A 105 17.57 1.05 13.94
N VAL A 106 16.36 0.62 13.56
CA VAL A 106 16.14 -0.53 12.67
C VAL A 106 15.68 0.02 11.32
N ILE A 107 16.51 -0.15 10.30
CA ILE A 107 16.23 0.30 8.94
C ILE A 107 15.68 -0.90 8.17
N LEU A 108 14.38 -0.86 7.87
CA LEU A 108 13.72 -1.83 7.00
C LEU A 108 13.94 -1.39 5.55
N LEU A 109 14.22 -2.33 4.66
CA LEU A 109 14.47 -2.04 3.24
C LEU A 109 13.72 -3.04 2.38
N ASP A 110 12.82 -2.55 1.52
CA ASP A 110 12.14 -3.34 0.49
C ASP A 110 12.68 -2.92 -0.89
N PRO A 111 13.60 -3.71 -1.49
CA PRO A 111 14.36 -3.26 -2.65
C PRO A 111 13.54 -3.23 -3.94
N VAL A 112 12.43 -3.99 -4.01
CA VAL A 112 11.60 -4.13 -5.20
C VAL A 112 10.17 -4.51 -4.83
N TYR A 113 9.30 -3.51 -4.87
CA TYR A 113 7.86 -3.72 -4.73
C TYR A 113 7.24 -4.49 -5.91
N ASN A 114 7.75 -4.32 -7.14
CA ASN A 114 7.24 -4.97 -8.36
C ASN A 114 8.29 -5.82 -9.10
N PRO A 115 8.65 -7.02 -8.61
CA PRO A 115 9.67 -7.86 -9.24
C PRO A 115 9.35 -8.25 -10.69
N ASP A 116 8.07 -8.52 -11.00
CA ASP A 116 7.63 -8.94 -12.34
C ASP A 116 7.84 -7.82 -13.36
N GLY A 117 7.42 -6.60 -13.03
CA GLY A 117 7.64 -5.43 -13.86
C GLY A 117 9.12 -5.08 -14.01
N ARG A 118 9.89 -5.19 -12.92
CA ARG A 118 11.32 -4.89 -12.91
C ARG A 118 12.10 -5.80 -13.85
N ASP A 119 11.85 -7.10 -13.78
CA ASP A 119 12.54 -8.06 -14.63
C ASP A 119 12.18 -7.85 -16.10
N ARG A 120 10.91 -7.55 -16.41
CA ARG A 120 10.47 -7.20 -17.77
C ARG A 120 11.25 -6.00 -18.32
N HIS A 121 11.35 -4.93 -17.53
CA HIS A 121 12.12 -3.72 -17.91
C HIS A 121 13.62 -4.01 -18.05
N THR A 122 14.21 -4.65 -17.05
CA THR A 122 15.66 -4.89 -17.01
C THR A 122 16.10 -5.81 -18.15
N ASN A 123 15.28 -6.80 -18.50
CA ASN A 123 15.52 -7.65 -19.67
C ASN A 123 15.49 -6.81 -20.96
N TRP A 124 14.47 -5.96 -21.12
CA TRP A 124 14.35 -5.05 -22.25
C TRP A 124 15.58 -4.16 -22.45
N ALA A 125 15.95 -3.40 -21.41
CA ALA A 125 17.04 -2.44 -21.47
C ALA A 125 18.38 -3.12 -21.75
N ASN A 126 18.63 -4.30 -21.17
CA ASN A 126 19.87 -5.04 -21.39
C ASN A 126 19.94 -5.69 -22.78
N MET A 127 18.82 -6.20 -23.31
CA MET A 127 18.79 -6.79 -24.65
C MET A 127 19.03 -5.77 -25.76
N HIS A 128 18.58 -4.53 -25.56
CA HIS A 128 18.64 -3.49 -26.59
C HIS A 128 19.76 -2.46 -26.37
N LYS A 129 20.58 -2.65 -25.33
CA LYS A 129 21.72 -1.79 -25.05
C LYS A 129 22.73 -1.77 -26.21
N GLY A 130 23.02 -0.58 -26.72
CA GLY A 130 24.08 -0.37 -27.70
C GLY A 130 25.50 -0.50 -27.12
N SER A 131 26.47 -0.82 -27.99
CA SER A 131 27.91 -0.69 -27.69
C SER A 131 28.60 0.09 -28.83
N PRO A 132 28.98 1.36 -28.63
CA PRO A 132 28.86 2.16 -27.40
C PRO A 132 27.39 2.48 -27.02
N VAL A 133 27.18 2.95 -25.79
CA VAL A 133 25.84 3.37 -25.30
C VAL A 133 25.27 4.45 -26.22
N VAL A 134 24.03 4.25 -26.67
CA VAL A 134 23.28 5.19 -27.51
C VAL A 134 22.41 6.06 -26.61
N THR A 135 22.45 7.37 -26.79
CA THR A 135 21.71 8.33 -25.95
C THR A 135 20.50 8.95 -26.65
N ASP A 136 20.31 8.71 -27.94
CA ASP A 136 19.15 9.22 -28.70
C ASP A 136 17.85 8.67 -28.08
N PRO A 137 16.90 9.50 -27.63
CA PRO A 137 15.65 9.04 -27.03
C PRO A 137 14.80 8.15 -27.94
N ASN A 138 15.05 8.11 -29.25
CA ASN A 138 14.38 7.22 -30.20
C ASN A 138 15.03 5.83 -30.29
N ASP A 139 16.17 5.60 -29.63
CA ASP A 139 16.81 4.29 -29.59
C ASP A 139 15.89 3.23 -28.97
N ARG A 140 16.07 1.98 -29.40
CA ARG A 140 15.22 0.87 -28.99
C ARG A 140 15.26 0.60 -27.49
N GLU A 141 16.39 0.85 -26.83
CA GLU A 141 16.57 0.69 -25.38
C GLU A 141 15.52 1.48 -24.59
N HIS A 142 15.24 2.71 -25.00
CA HIS A 142 14.41 3.66 -24.25
C HIS A 142 12.91 3.51 -24.47
N ASN A 143 12.51 2.68 -25.44
CA ASN A 143 11.15 2.56 -25.96
C ASN A 143 10.62 1.13 -25.84
N GLU A 144 10.24 0.75 -24.61
CA GLU A 144 9.62 -0.54 -24.28
C GLU A 144 8.38 -0.80 -25.14
N VAL A 145 8.20 -2.05 -25.60
CA VAL A 145 6.91 -2.46 -26.20
C VAL A 145 5.85 -2.68 -25.12
N TRP A 146 4.58 -2.63 -25.52
CA TRP A 146 3.48 -2.99 -24.63
C TRP A 146 3.35 -4.54 -24.51
N PRO A 147 3.15 -5.08 -23.30
CA PRO A 147 3.17 -4.39 -22.01
C PRO A 147 4.62 -4.08 -21.55
N GLY A 148 4.86 -2.84 -21.11
CA GLY A 148 6.16 -2.41 -20.56
C GLY A 148 6.34 -2.83 -19.10
N GLY A 149 7.48 -2.52 -18.49
CA GLY A 149 7.80 -2.94 -17.12
C GLY A 149 7.15 -2.13 -15.99
N ARG A 150 6.41 -1.05 -16.28
CA ARG A 150 5.81 -0.19 -15.24
C ARG A 150 4.92 -0.96 -14.27
N THR A 151 4.02 -1.77 -14.79
CA THR A 151 2.93 -2.40 -14.03
C THR A 151 3.22 -3.88 -13.75
N ASN A 152 2.42 -4.51 -12.89
CA ASN A 152 2.60 -5.92 -12.52
C ASN A 152 2.20 -6.90 -13.65
N HIS A 153 2.05 -8.19 -13.31
CA HIS A 153 1.59 -9.22 -14.25
C HIS A 153 0.28 -8.88 -14.97
N TYR A 154 -0.72 -8.36 -14.24
CA TYR A 154 -2.03 -7.98 -14.80
C TYR A 154 -2.09 -6.55 -15.33
N TRP A 155 -0.91 -5.93 -15.51
CA TRP A 155 -0.75 -4.55 -15.94
C TRP A 155 -1.43 -3.53 -15.02
N PHE A 156 -1.60 -3.89 -13.74
CA PHE A 156 -2.12 -3.00 -12.72
C PHE A 156 -1.00 -2.14 -12.12
N ASP A 157 -1.34 -0.89 -11.80
CA ASP A 157 -0.45 0.03 -11.08
C ASP A 157 -0.45 -0.31 -9.57
N LEU A 158 0.63 -0.94 -9.11
CA LEU A 158 0.77 -1.34 -7.71
C LEU A 158 0.86 -0.15 -6.75
N ASN A 159 1.09 1.08 -7.23
CA ASN A 159 1.00 2.28 -6.42
C ASN A 159 -0.43 2.83 -6.32
N ARG A 160 -1.45 2.07 -6.73
CA ARG A 160 -2.87 2.32 -6.39
C ARG A 160 -3.44 1.22 -5.49
N ASP A 161 -2.66 0.18 -5.20
CA ASP A 161 -3.13 -1.05 -4.59
C ASP A 161 -2.84 -1.15 -3.08
N TRP A 162 -2.23 -0.13 -2.45
CA TRP A 162 -1.96 -0.18 -1.00
C TRP A 162 -3.22 -0.23 -0.16
N PHE A 163 -4.31 0.38 -0.64
CA PHE A 163 -5.60 0.37 0.07
C PHE A 163 -6.60 -0.65 -0.48
N LEU A 164 -6.43 -1.12 -1.73
CA LEU A 164 -7.29 -2.16 -2.27
C LEU A 164 -6.75 -3.56 -1.97
N GLY A 165 -5.43 -3.72 -1.91
CA GLY A 165 -4.76 -4.96 -1.53
C GLY A 165 -5.19 -6.16 -2.37
N ILE A 166 -5.43 -5.95 -3.67
CA ILE A 166 -5.92 -6.97 -4.58
C ILE A 166 -4.78 -7.93 -4.96
N HIS A 167 -3.60 -7.38 -5.23
CA HIS A 167 -2.49 -8.12 -5.78
C HIS A 167 -1.60 -8.72 -4.66
N PRO A 168 -1.01 -9.91 -4.87
CA PRO A 168 -0.15 -10.57 -3.89
C PRO A 168 1.04 -9.69 -3.53
N GLU A 169 1.59 -8.92 -4.46
CA GLU A 169 2.71 -8.01 -4.22
C GLU A 169 2.39 -6.97 -3.14
N SER A 170 1.16 -6.45 -3.16
CA SER A 170 0.64 -5.51 -2.16
C SER A 170 0.26 -6.22 -0.87
N ARG A 171 -0.31 -7.42 -0.92
CA ARG A 171 -0.66 -8.19 0.28
C ARG A 171 0.56 -8.58 1.10
N ASN A 172 1.62 -9.03 0.43
CA ASN A 172 2.89 -9.40 1.04
C ASN A 172 3.50 -8.21 1.80
N ARG A 173 3.61 -7.05 1.12
CA ARG A 173 4.16 -5.84 1.75
C ARG A 173 3.26 -5.27 2.84
N LEU A 174 1.93 -5.34 2.71
CA LEU A 174 0.99 -4.89 3.74
C LEU A 174 1.07 -5.77 5.00
N ALA A 175 1.24 -7.08 4.83
CA ALA A 175 1.48 -7.99 5.93
C ALA A 175 2.75 -7.60 6.69
N PHE A 176 3.86 -7.38 5.98
CA PHE A 176 5.12 -6.91 6.55
C PHE A 176 5.00 -5.54 7.22
N PHE A 177 4.39 -4.57 6.54
CA PHE A 177 4.11 -3.23 7.06
C PHE A 177 3.37 -3.31 8.40
N HIS A 178 2.34 -4.16 8.51
CA HIS A 178 1.58 -4.27 9.75
C HIS A 178 2.32 -4.99 10.88
N GLN A 179 3.39 -5.75 10.59
CA GLN A 179 4.26 -6.30 11.62
C GLN A 179 5.15 -5.23 12.28
N TRP A 180 5.53 -4.19 11.53
CA TRP A 180 6.53 -3.21 11.95
C TRP A 180 5.99 -1.79 12.15
N ARG A 181 5.07 -1.32 11.31
CA ARG A 181 4.50 0.04 11.29
C ARG A 181 5.58 1.10 11.50
N PRO A 182 6.45 1.34 10.51
CA PRO A 182 7.60 2.25 10.65
C PRO A 182 7.16 3.70 10.87
N TYR A 183 8.01 4.52 11.50
CA TYR A 183 7.76 5.96 11.70
C TYR A 183 7.91 6.76 10.42
N VAL A 184 8.81 6.32 9.54
CA VAL A 184 9.06 6.91 8.23
C VAL A 184 8.99 5.81 7.18
N MET A 185 8.38 6.10 6.04
CA MET A 185 8.34 5.21 4.89
C MET A 185 8.66 6.01 3.62
N THR A 186 9.52 5.49 2.76
CA THR A 186 9.82 6.13 1.47
C THR A 186 9.24 5.35 0.31
N ASP A 187 8.97 6.06 -0.77
CA ASP A 187 8.47 5.53 -2.04
C ASP A 187 9.28 6.16 -3.17
N HIS A 188 10.25 5.39 -3.69
CA HIS A 188 11.20 5.87 -4.69
C HIS A 188 10.73 5.55 -6.11
N HIS A 189 10.63 6.60 -6.91
CA HIS A 189 10.05 6.62 -8.25
C HIS A 189 10.90 7.37 -9.27
N GLU A 190 10.49 7.31 -10.54
CA GLU A 190 11.04 8.12 -11.63
C GLU A 190 9.98 8.84 -12.48
N MET A 191 10.37 10.00 -13.02
CA MET A 191 9.62 10.83 -13.95
C MET A 191 10.23 10.80 -15.36
N GLY A 192 9.66 11.59 -16.28
CA GLY A 192 10.23 11.80 -17.61
C GLY A 192 11.68 12.29 -17.59
N THR A 193 12.43 11.96 -18.64
CA THR A 193 13.87 12.24 -18.79
C THR A 193 14.22 13.72 -18.63
N ASN A 194 13.34 14.62 -19.10
CA ASN A 194 13.55 16.08 -19.04
C ASN A 194 13.08 16.73 -17.73
N SER A 195 12.68 15.94 -16.73
CA SER A 195 12.38 16.44 -15.38
C SER A 195 13.65 16.68 -14.57
N THR A 196 13.50 17.21 -13.36
CA THR A 196 14.55 17.24 -12.32
C THR A 196 14.18 16.28 -11.19
N PHE A 197 14.89 16.29 -10.06
CA PHE A 197 14.51 15.47 -8.90
C PHE A 197 13.35 16.10 -8.11
N TYR A 198 12.45 15.31 -7.56
CA TYR A 198 11.42 15.80 -6.64
C TYR A 198 11.45 15.05 -5.33
N PHE A 199 11.11 15.78 -4.26
CA PHE A 199 10.85 15.22 -2.94
C PHE A 199 9.72 15.97 -2.25
N ASP A 200 9.01 15.25 -1.39
CA ASP A 200 7.99 15.82 -0.51
C ASP A 200 8.51 16.98 0.34
N PRO A 201 7.67 18.00 0.64
CA PRO A 201 6.21 18.00 0.54
C PRO A 201 5.63 18.12 -0.88
N GLY A 202 4.44 17.54 -1.09
CA GLY A 202 3.59 17.72 -2.27
C GLY A 202 2.75 19.01 -2.29
N LYS A 203 1.78 19.06 -3.21
CA LYS A 203 0.89 20.22 -3.39
C LYS A 203 -0.02 20.40 -2.18
N ASN A 204 0.10 21.54 -1.48
CA ASN A 204 -0.63 21.78 -0.23
C ASN A 204 -2.17 21.62 -0.35
N SER A 205 -2.78 22.03 -1.47
CA SER A 205 -4.23 21.91 -1.68
C SER A 205 -4.73 20.47 -1.79
N SER A 206 -3.82 19.51 -1.85
CA SER A 206 -4.09 18.08 -2.05
C SER A 206 -3.76 17.21 -0.84
N ASN A 207 -3.42 17.85 0.29
CA ASN A 207 -3.20 17.18 1.56
C ASN A 207 -4.50 16.52 2.07
N ASN A 208 -4.38 15.34 2.67
CA ASN A 208 -5.54 14.68 3.25
C ASN A 208 -6.06 15.46 4.47
N PRO A 209 -7.34 15.88 4.51
CA PRO A 209 -7.90 16.71 5.58
C PRO A 209 -8.06 15.97 6.92
N ASN A 210 -8.00 14.64 6.91
CA ASN A 210 -8.18 13.78 8.08
C ASN A 210 -6.87 13.37 8.73
N VAL A 211 -5.76 13.43 7.97
CA VAL A 211 -4.41 13.25 8.52
C VAL A 211 -4.04 14.50 9.32
N PRO A 212 -3.51 14.37 10.55
CA PRO A 212 -3.17 15.52 11.38
C PRO A 212 -2.24 16.53 10.68
N ALA A 213 -2.62 17.81 10.75
CA ALA A 213 -1.91 18.92 10.10
C ALA A 213 -0.43 19.02 10.52
N TYR A 214 -0.05 18.54 11.72
CA TYR A 214 1.34 18.51 12.18
C TYR A 214 2.29 17.82 11.19
N LEU A 215 1.84 16.78 10.49
CA LEU A 215 2.62 16.11 9.45
C LEU A 215 2.99 17.09 8.32
N TYR A 216 1.98 17.80 7.80
CA TYR A 216 2.10 18.67 6.63
C TYR A 216 2.75 20.03 6.96
N ASP A 217 2.41 20.61 8.11
CA ASP A 217 2.80 21.99 8.44
C ASP A 217 4.16 22.07 9.15
N VAL A 218 4.60 20.97 9.77
CA VAL A 218 5.82 20.95 10.60
C VAL A 218 6.80 19.90 10.11
N LEU A 219 6.40 18.63 10.06
CA LEU A 219 7.36 17.55 9.80
C LEU A 219 7.86 17.54 8.35
N TYR A 220 6.97 17.65 7.35
CA TYR A 220 7.38 17.67 5.95
C TYR A 220 8.27 18.88 5.59
N PRO A 221 7.97 20.13 5.99
CA PRO A 221 8.89 21.24 5.76
C PRO A 221 10.26 21.02 6.38
N LYS A 222 10.30 20.39 7.57
CA LYS A 222 11.55 20.05 8.26
C LYS A 222 12.37 19.03 7.46
N PHE A 223 11.77 17.91 7.05
CA PHE A 223 12.44 16.89 6.21
C PHE A 223 12.82 17.45 4.84
N GLY A 224 11.95 18.24 4.21
CA GLY A 224 12.23 18.92 2.95
C GLY A 224 13.49 19.78 2.99
N SER A 225 13.81 20.40 4.14
CA SER A 225 15.08 21.13 4.31
C SER A 225 16.32 20.23 4.28
N TYR A 226 16.24 19.01 4.84
CA TYR A 226 17.32 18.02 4.75
C TYR A 226 17.52 17.56 3.31
N PHE A 227 16.43 17.23 2.60
CA PHE A 227 16.49 16.80 1.20
C PHE A 227 17.04 17.90 0.28
N ALA A 228 16.59 19.14 0.47
CA ALA A 228 17.13 20.29 -0.25
C ALA A 228 18.64 20.45 -0.04
N ASN A 229 19.10 20.41 1.20
CA ASN A 229 20.53 20.49 1.52
C ASN A 229 21.33 19.35 0.89
N ALA A 230 20.80 18.13 0.91
CA ALA A 230 21.43 16.97 0.31
C ALA A 230 21.54 17.09 -1.22
N MET A 231 20.47 17.48 -1.90
CA MET A 231 20.50 17.69 -3.36
C MET A 231 21.44 18.84 -3.75
N ASN A 232 21.44 19.94 -2.99
CA ASN A 232 22.39 21.04 -3.18
C ASN A 232 23.84 20.57 -3.04
N SER A 233 24.13 19.70 -2.07
CA SER A 233 25.50 19.20 -1.82
C SER A 233 26.08 18.37 -2.97
N ILE A 234 25.23 17.74 -3.78
CA ILE A 234 25.63 16.93 -4.94
C ILE A 234 25.38 17.64 -6.28
N GLY A 235 24.91 18.89 -6.24
CA GLY A 235 24.62 19.71 -7.42
C GLY A 235 23.44 19.21 -8.26
N SER A 236 22.48 18.50 -7.66
CA SER A 236 21.30 18.00 -8.37
C SER A 236 20.17 19.02 -8.33
N LEU A 237 19.62 19.35 -9.50
CA LEU A 237 18.43 20.21 -9.59
C LEU A 237 17.21 19.48 -9.02
N TYR A 238 16.32 20.22 -8.36
CA TYR A 238 15.13 19.65 -7.77
C TYR A 238 13.95 20.64 -7.72
N PHE A 239 12.76 20.11 -7.45
CA PHE A 239 11.57 20.87 -7.08
C PHE A 239 10.79 20.19 -5.93
N THR A 240 9.90 20.93 -5.28
CA THR A 240 9.07 20.46 -4.16
C THR A 240 7.83 21.37 -4.02
N LYS A 241 6.85 20.99 -3.19
CA LYS A 241 5.58 21.70 -2.88
C LYS A 241 4.55 21.75 -4.01
N GLU A 242 4.75 20.98 -5.07
CA GLU A 242 3.94 21.00 -6.28
C GLU A 242 3.70 19.58 -6.83
N ALA A 243 2.90 19.49 -7.90
CA ALA A 243 2.61 18.31 -8.73
C ALA A 243 1.89 17.11 -8.09
N PHE A 244 2.36 16.61 -6.95
CA PHE A 244 1.92 15.33 -6.37
C PHE A 244 1.01 15.51 -5.16
N ASP A 245 0.08 14.57 -4.96
CA ASP A 245 -0.90 14.61 -3.87
C ASP A 245 -0.63 13.63 -2.73
N LYS A 246 -1.37 13.83 -1.63
CA LYS A 246 -1.33 12.99 -0.42
C LYS A 246 -2.73 12.60 0.05
N LEU A 247 -3.74 12.75 -0.80
CA LEU A 247 -5.13 12.56 -0.43
C LEU A 247 -5.48 11.09 -0.20
N TYR A 248 -5.16 10.24 -1.17
CA TYR A 248 -5.58 8.84 -1.19
C TYR A 248 -4.65 7.98 -0.31
N PRO A 249 -5.17 7.11 0.59
CA PRO A 249 -4.34 6.19 1.38
C PRO A 249 -3.69 5.08 0.54
N GLY A 250 -4.01 4.93 -0.76
CA GLY A 250 -3.52 3.81 -1.56
C GLY A 250 -2.18 4.02 -2.27
N TYR A 251 -1.44 5.09 -1.95
CA TYR A 251 -0.05 5.28 -2.41
C TYR A 251 0.94 4.82 -1.34
N GLY A 252 2.12 4.33 -1.75
CA GLY A 252 3.19 3.96 -0.82
C GLY A 252 3.64 5.15 0.02
N SER A 253 3.72 6.32 -0.62
CA SER A 253 4.10 7.57 0.03
C SER A 253 3.02 8.19 0.95
N SER A 254 1.80 7.63 1.02
CA SER A 254 0.72 8.16 1.87
C SER A 254 0.13 7.15 2.86
N TYR A 255 0.22 5.84 2.59
CA TYR A 255 -0.40 4.80 3.42
C TYR A 255 0.04 4.88 4.89
N VAL A 256 1.32 5.10 5.16
CA VAL A 256 1.86 5.22 6.52
C VAL A 256 1.29 6.41 7.30
N ASN A 257 0.82 7.46 6.62
CA ASN A 257 0.24 8.65 7.24
C ASN A 257 -1.07 8.31 7.98
N PHE A 258 -1.76 7.25 7.55
CA PHE A 258 -2.98 6.73 8.15
C PHE A 258 -2.70 5.80 9.35
N TYR A 259 -1.43 5.60 9.71
CA TYR A 259 -0.98 4.84 10.88
C TYR A 259 -0.01 5.66 11.75
N GLY A 260 -0.08 7.00 11.65
CA GLY A 260 0.71 7.90 12.48
C GLY A 260 2.22 7.88 12.19
N GLY A 261 2.62 7.59 10.95
CA GLY A 261 3.99 7.83 10.47
C GLY A 261 4.02 8.86 9.33
N ALA A 262 5.18 9.02 8.72
CA ALA A 262 5.45 10.01 7.68
C ALA A 262 5.94 9.35 6.39
N GLY A 263 5.18 9.49 5.31
CA GLY A 263 5.50 8.92 4.00
C GLY A 263 6.13 9.95 3.06
N PHE A 264 7.24 9.62 2.42
CA PHE A 264 7.95 10.52 1.50
C PHE A 264 8.04 9.92 0.09
N LEU A 265 7.58 10.69 -0.89
CA LEU A 265 7.72 10.43 -2.32
C LEU A 265 9.03 11.04 -2.81
N PHE A 266 9.80 10.25 -3.56
CA PHE A 266 10.95 10.71 -4.32
C PHE A 266 10.76 10.39 -5.79
N GLU A 267 10.96 11.37 -6.65
CA GLU A 267 10.71 11.25 -8.09
C GLU A 267 11.96 11.70 -8.85
N GLN A 268 12.67 10.76 -9.48
CA GLN A 268 13.92 11.01 -10.19
C GLN A 268 13.70 11.12 -11.70
N ALA A 269 14.29 12.11 -12.38
CA ALA A 269 14.31 12.10 -13.84
C ALA A 269 14.87 10.77 -14.36
N SER A 270 14.15 10.08 -15.26
CA SER A 270 14.54 8.75 -15.72
C SER A 270 15.61 8.81 -16.80
N SER A 271 16.68 8.02 -16.68
CA SER A 271 17.59 7.76 -17.80
C SER A 271 16.99 6.78 -18.82
N ARG A 272 15.84 6.16 -18.51
CA ARG A 272 15.12 5.14 -19.30
C ARG A 272 16.07 4.10 -19.90
N GLY A 273 16.96 3.57 -19.08
CA GLY A 273 18.09 2.74 -19.53
C GLY A 273 19.42 3.30 -19.01
N HIS A 274 20.50 3.11 -19.78
CA HIS A 274 21.86 3.39 -19.35
C HIS A 274 22.27 4.85 -19.44
N ALA A 275 21.85 5.56 -20.48
CA ALA A 275 21.98 7.01 -20.61
C ALA A 275 21.03 7.54 -21.69
N GLN A 276 20.51 8.75 -21.54
CA GLN A 276 19.65 9.38 -22.54
C GLN A 276 19.92 10.88 -22.65
N GLU A 277 19.82 11.45 -23.85
CA GLU A 277 19.89 12.88 -24.08
C GLU A 277 18.74 13.61 -23.37
N THR A 278 19.05 14.79 -22.84
CA THR A 278 18.06 15.72 -22.29
C THR A 278 18.14 17.02 -23.08
N SER A 279 17.28 17.98 -22.76
CA SER A 279 17.38 19.35 -23.25
C SER A 279 18.67 20.09 -22.86
N THR A 280 19.51 19.51 -22.00
CA THR A 280 20.75 20.11 -21.52
C THR A 280 21.96 19.17 -21.71
N ILE A 281 22.20 18.25 -20.76
CA ILE A 281 23.28 17.27 -20.79
C ILE A 281 22.73 15.85 -20.73
N PRO A 282 23.41 14.84 -21.28
CA PRO A 282 22.97 13.46 -21.16
C PRO A 282 22.80 13.02 -19.70
N LEU A 283 21.65 12.42 -19.40
CA LEU A 283 21.31 11.88 -18.10
C LEU A 283 21.75 10.42 -18.05
N THR A 284 22.72 10.10 -17.19
CA THR A 284 23.25 8.74 -17.05
C THR A 284 22.56 7.97 -15.94
N PHE A 285 22.55 6.65 -16.04
CA PHE A 285 22.00 5.79 -14.99
C PHE A 285 22.75 5.94 -13.67
N GLY A 286 24.07 6.17 -13.71
CA GLY A 286 24.85 6.48 -12.50
C GLY A 286 24.39 7.76 -11.81
N PHE A 287 23.97 8.78 -12.56
CA PHE A 287 23.43 10.01 -11.99
C PHE A 287 22.08 9.78 -11.28
N THR A 288 21.18 9.01 -11.90
CA THR A 288 19.85 8.73 -11.32
C THR A 288 19.97 7.89 -10.05
N ILE A 289 20.86 6.89 -10.04
CA ILE A 289 21.20 6.08 -8.85
C ILE A 289 21.77 6.96 -7.73
N ARG A 290 22.70 7.87 -8.05
CA ARG A 290 23.34 8.77 -7.07
C ARG A 290 22.32 9.58 -6.28
N ASN A 291 21.31 10.12 -6.96
CA ASN A 291 20.28 10.95 -6.33
C ASN A 291 19.36 10.13 -5.42
N GLN A 292 18.91 8.97 -5.88
CA GLN A 292 18.08 8.05 -5.08
C GLN A 292 18.83 7.54 -3.84
N PHE A 293 20.11 7.21 -3.99
CA PHE A 293 20.99 6.82 -2.88
C PHE A 293 21.14 7.96 -1.87
N MET A 294 21.37 9.20 -2.34
CA MET A 294 21.47 10.37 -1.48
C MET A 294 20.16 10.65 -0.72
N ALA A 295 19.01 10.48 -1.36
CA ALA A 295 17.71 10.59 -0.71
C ALA A 295 17.52 9.54 0.40
N SER A 296 17.99 8.31 0.17
CA SER A 296 17.95 7.22 1.15
C SER A 296 18.79 7.54 2.40
N LEU A 297 20.06 7.93 2.22
CA LEU A 297 20.93 8.33 3.34
C LEU A 297 20.39 9.55 4.09
N THR A 298 19.86 10.52 3.35
CA THR A 298 19.29 11.73 3.95
C THR A 298 18.04 11.42 4.77
N THR A 299 17.23 10.45 4.33
CA THR A 299 16.07 9.97 5.08
C THR A 299 16.49 9.37 6.41
N ILE A 300 17.52 8.52 6.42
CA ILE A 300 18.06 7.91 7.65
C ILE A 300 18.55 9.01 8.61
N ARG A 301 19.37 9.94 8.10
CA ARG A 301 19.92 11.06 8.86
C ARG A 301 18.83 11.93 9.48
N ALA A 302 17.87 12.38 8.66
CA ALA A 302 16.77 13.23 9.10
C ALA A 302 15.88 12.51 10.11
N SER A 303 15.61 11.22 9.91
CA SER A 303 14.80 10.41 10.82
C SER A 303 15.40 10.33 12.21
N LEU A 304 16.71 10.08 12.33
CA LEU A 304 17.36 10.05 13.63
C LEU A 304 17.43 11.44 14.27
N ALA A 305 17.78 12.46 13.50
CA ALA A 305 17.88 13.83 13.98
C ALA A 305 16.54 14.37 14.51
N GLU A 306 15.43 14.00 13.86
CA GLU A 306 14.08 14.46 14.20
C GLU A 306 13.24 13.38 14.92
N ARG A 307 13.89 12.41 15.58
CA ARG A 307 13.23 11.28 16.25
C ARG A 307 12.12 11.71 17.21
N GLU A 308 12.33 12.80 17.95
CA GLU A 308 11.35 13.31 18.91
C GLU A 308 10.10 13.88 18.21
N MET A 309 10.26 14.49 17.03
CA MET A 309 9.14 14.93 16.20
C MET A 309 8.34 13.74 15.66
N LEU A 310 9.02 12.67 15.24
CA LEU A 310 8.36 11.43 14.78
C LEU A 310 7.59 10.74 15.91
N PHE A 311 8.17 10.67 17.11
CA PHE A 311 7.48 10.16 18.29
C PHE A 311 6.26 11.00 18.66
N LYS A 312 6.41 12.33 18.61
CA LYS A 312 5.30 13.26 18.82
C LYS A 312 4.19 13.08 17.78
N LEU A 313 4.54 12.97 16.49
CA LEU A 313 3.59 12.75 15.40
C LEU A 313 2.70 11.55 15.69
N ARG A 314 3.28 10.37 15.97
CA ARG A 314 2.52 9.14 16.19
C ARG A 314 1.63 9.21 17.42
N ARG A 315 2.17 9.69 18.54
CA ARG A 315 1.40 9.82 19.79
C ARG A 315 0.22 10.75 19.62
N ASP A 316 0.46 11.92 19.01
CA ASP A 316 -0.57 12.92 18.82
C ASP A 316 -1.60 12.46 17.78
N PHE A 317 -1.18 11.69 16.77
CA PHE A 317 -2.07 11.01 15.83
C PHE A 317 -3.08 10.12 16.56
N TYR A 318 -2.63 9.15 17.37
CA TYR A 318 -3.54 8.23 18.05
C TYR A 318 -4.42 8.93 19.10
N LYS A 319 -3.89 9.94 19.81
CA LYS A 319 -4.69 10.79 20.71
C LYS A 319 -5.80 11.54 19.93
N THR A 320 -5.46 12.11 18.78
CA THR A 320 -6.39 12.85 17.92
C THR A 320 -7.46 11.90 17.38
N MET A 321 -7.08 10.74 16.87
CA MET A 321 -8.03 9.75 16.34
C MET A 321 -9.00 9.25 17.41
N ALA A 322 -8.52 8.93 18.61
CA ALA A 322 -9.38 8.54 19.73
C ALA A 322 -10.35 9.67 20.14
N SER A 323 -9.88 10.92 20.15
CA SER A 323 -10.75 12.07 20.45
C SER A 323 -11.81 12.29 19.38
N GLN A 324 -11.43 12.20 18.10
CA GLN A 324 -12.37 12.36 16.98
C GLN A 324 -13.39 11.22 16.94
N ALA A 325 -13.00 9.97 17.19
CA ALA A 325 -13.90 8.83 17.26
C ALA A 325 -14.97 9.02 18.35
N LYS A 326 -14.56 9.47 19.55
CA LYS A 326 -15.48 9.75 20.66
C LYS A 326 -16.47 10.88 20.32
N ALA A 327 -15.97 11.95 19.70
CA ALA A 327 -16.76 13.11 19.32
C ALA A 327 -17.69 12.85 18.11
N ASN A 328 -17.38 11.86 17.26
CA ASN A 328 -18.20 11.56 16.09
C ASN A 328 -19.60 11.10 16.52
N PRO A 329 -20.69 11.69 15.99
CA PRO A 329 -22.05 11.23 16.26
C PRO A 329 -22.33 9.81 15.72
N VAL A 330 -21.60 9.35 14.70
CA VAL A 330 -21.64 7.96 14.22
C VAL A 330 -20.80 7.08 15.14
N LYS A 331 -21.44 6.11 15.78
CA LYS A 331 -20.83 5.18 16.75
C LYS A 331 -20.41 3.87 16.10
N ALA A 332 -21.04 3.49 14.99
CA ALA A 332 -20.64 2.38 14.15
C ALA A 332 -21.24 2.47 12.75
N TYR A 333 -20.72 1.67 11.83
CA TYR A 333 -21.34 1.37 10.55
C TYR A 333 -21.82 -0.09 10.55
N VAL A 334 -23.05 -0.33 10.10
CA VAL A 334 -23.54 -1.69 9.78
C VAL A 334 -23.58 -1.85 8.27
N PHE A 335 -23.16 -3.00 7.75
CA PHE A 335 -23.18 -3.29 6.32
C PHE A 335 -23.41 -4.76 6.04
N GLY A 336 -23.89 -5.06 4.84
CA GLY A 336 -24.08 -6.43 4.36
C GLY A 336 -25.18 -6.53 3.32
N ASP A 337 -25.04 -7.50 2.43
CA ASP A 337 -26.02 -7.79 1.39
C ASP A 337 -26.53 -9.24 1.52
N ALA A 338 -27.82 -9.39 1.80
CA ALA A 338 -28.44 -10.69 1.95
C ALA A 338 -28.44 -11.54 0.67
N LYS A 339 -28.22 -10.90 -0.49
CA LYS A 339 -28.16 -11.53 -1.82
C LYS A 339 -26.74 -11.71 -2.34
N ASP A 340 -25.75 -11.06 -1.74
CA ASP A 340 -24.36 -11.10 -2.17
C ASP A 340 -23.43 -11.20 -0.95
N VAL A 341 -23.39 -12.41 -0.40
CA VAL A 341 -22.62 -12.73 0.80
C VAL A 341 -21.13 -12.71 0.48
N THR A 342 -20.73 -13.11 -0.74
CA THR A 342 -19.32 -13.18 -1.11
C THR A 342 -18.69 -11.80 -1.28
N ARG A 343 -19.42 -10.81 -1.82
CA ARG A 343 -18.98 -9.40 -1.83
C ARG A 343 -18.88 -8.81 -0.44
N THR A 344 -19.84 -9.13 0.42
CA THR A 344 -19.81 -8.73 1.84
C THR A 344 -18.56 -9.29 2.52
N GLN A 345 -18.23 -10.58 2.30
CA GLN A 345 -17.02 -11.21 2.83
C GLN A 345 -15.73 -10.58 2.27
N ALA A 346 -15.68 -10.25 0.97
CA ALA A 346 -14.55 -9.57 0.38
C ALA A 346 -14.29 -8.21 1.05
N PHE A 347 -15.35 -7.46 1.37
CA PHE A 347 -15.24 -6.19 2.10
C PHE A 347 -14.79 -6.39 3.56
N VAL A 348 -15.30 -7.41 4.26
CA VAL A 348 -14.79 -7.79 5.60
C VAL A 348 -13.29 -8.10 5.54
N ASN A 349 -12.86 -8.89 4.55
CA ASN A 349 -11.46 -9.27 4.39
C ASN A 349 -10.57 -8.06 4.10
N LEU A 350 -11.05 -7.10 3.32
CA LEU A 350 -10.37 -5.83 3.09
C LEU A 350 -10.23 -5.02 4.39
N ALA A 351 -11.29 -4.92 5.19
CA ALA A 351 -11.22 -4.25 6.49
C ALA A 351 -10.19 -4.91 7.42
N LEU A 352 -10.18 -6.25 7.48
CA LEU A 352 -9.21 -7.01 8.29
C LEU A 352 -7.77 -6.84 7.80
N LEU A 353 -7.55 -6.73 6.49
CA LEU A 353 -6.23 -6.46 5.90
C LEU A 353 -5.63 -5.18 6.49
N HIS A 354 -6.45 -4.14 6.63
CA HIS A 354 -6.09 -2.83 7.19
C HIS A 354 -6.26 -2.72 8.71
N LYS A 355 -6.33 -3.86 9.42
CA LYS A 355 -6.44 -3.92 10.89
C LYS A 355 -7.64 -3.12 11.44
N ILE A 356 -8.75 -3.11 10.71
CA ILE A 356 -10.02 -2.56 11.17
C ILE A 356 -10.78 -3.68 11.88
N ASP A 357 -11.28 -3.38 13.07
CA ASP A 357 -12.09 -4.28 13.87
C ASP A 357 -13.50 -4.40 13.27
N VAL A 358 -13.88 -5.64 12.95
CA VAL A 358 -15.20 -6.02 12.41
C VAL A 358 -15.86 -7.02 13.36
N TYR A 359 -17.17 -6.90 13.55
CA TYR A 359 -17.96 -7.75 14.44
C TYR A 359 -19.20 -8.27 13.71
N GLU A 360 -19.67 -9.46 14.08
CA GLU A 360 -20.99 -9.93 13.67
C GLU A 360 -22.10 -9.06 14.27
N VAL A 361 -23.24 -8.97 13.60
CA VAL A 361 -24.48 -8.46 14.22
C VAL A 361 -25.03 -9.49 15.22
N VAL A 362 -25.56 -9.03 16.36
CA VAL A 362 -26.17 -9.91 17.37
C VAL A 362 -27.49 -10.50 16.89
N ASP A 363 -28.30 -9.68 16.20
CA ASP A 363 -29.61 -10.01 15.63
C ASP A 363 -29.82 -9.23 14.32
N ASN A 364 -30.95 -9.47 13.65
CA ASN A 364 -31.32 -8.68 12.47
C ASN A 364 -31.45 -7.20 12.84
N ILE A 365 -30.85 -6.31 12.05
CA ILE A 365 -30.89 -4.86 12.26
C ILE A 365 -31.73 -4.22 11.15
N SER A 366 -32.62 -3.30 11.52
CA SER A 366 -33.37 -2.48 10.57
C SER A 366 -33.13 -1.01 10.89
N ILE A 367 -32.65 -0.25 9.90
CA ILE A 367 -32.42 1.20 10.01
C ILE A 367 -33.07 1.84 8.78
N GLY A 368 -34.13 2.61 9.01
CA GLY A 368 -34.96 3.13 7.93
C GLY A 368 -35.54 1.99 7.06
N ALA A 369 -35.27 2.03 5.76
CA ALA A 369 -35.68 0.99 4.80
C ALA A 369 -34.67 -0.16 4.68
N SER A 370 -33.46 0.02 5.20
CA SER A 370 -32.37 -0.94 5.09
C SER A 370 -32.52 -2.05 6.13
N LYS A 371 -32.33 -3.31 5.69
CA LYS A 371 -32.41 -4.51 6.53
C LYS A 371 -31.10 -5.29 6.44
N PHE A 372 -30.55 -5.64 7.59
CA PHE A 372 -29.29 -6.35 7.75
C PHE A 372 -29.56 -7.66 8.49
N GLU A 373 -29.38 -8.79 7.82
CA GLU A 373 -29.67 -10.12 8.36
C GLU A 373 -28.50 -10.67 9.17
N LYS A 374 -28.80 -11.30 10.32
CA LYS A 374 -27.82 -12.03 11.12
C LYS A 374 -27.15 -13.11 10.28
N GLY A 375 -25.82 -13.20 10.40
CA GLY A 375 -24.99 -14.13 9.61
C GLY A 375 -24.66 -13.63 8.19
N LYS A 376 -25.22 -12.50 7.75
CA LYS A 376 -24.93 -11.89 6.45
C LYS A 376 -24.56 -10.40 6.54
N ALA A 377 -24.53 -9.85 7.75
CA ALA A 377 -24.20 -8.48 8.01
C ALA A 377 -23.23 -8.35 9.19
N TYR A 378 -22.46 -7.26 9.17
CA TYR A 378 -21.37 -6.99 10.10
C TYR A 378 -21.41 -5.54 10.56
N ILE A 379 -20.75 -5.27 11.68
CA ILE A 379 -20.62 -3.96 12.30
C ILE A 379 -19.14 -3.58 12.41
N VAL A 380 -18.82 -2.34 12.04
CA VAL A 380 -17.52 -1.69 12.28
C VAL A 380 -17.73 -0.52 13.25
N PRO A 381 -17.31 -0.64 14.52
CA PRO A 381 -17.33 0.46 15.48
C PRO A 381 -16.43 1.61 15.06
N THR A 382 -16.79 2.86 15.37
CA THR A 382 -15.88 3.99 15.14
C THR A 382 -14.83 4.13 16.25
N ASP A 383 -15.17 3.74 17.48
CA ASP A 383 -14.24 3.75 18.63
C ASP A 383 -13.26 2.56 18.58
N GLN A 384 -12.21 2.71 17.80
CA GLN A 384 -11.11 1.74 17.64
C GLN A 384 -9.80 2.43 17.24
N GLU A 385 -8.68 1.71 17.38
CA GLU A 385 -7.33 2.24 17.14
C GLU A 385 -7.15 2.83 15.73
N ASN A 386 -7.59 2.12 14.69
CA ASN A 386 -7.44 2.53 13.29
C ASN A 386 -8.65 3.32 12.78
N TYR A 387 -9.19 4.22 13.60
CA TYR A 387 -10.37 5.01 13.28
C TYR A 387 -10.25 5.78 11.94
N ILE A 388 -9.08 6.36 11.60
CA ILE A 388 -8.91 7.05 10.31
C ILE A 388 -9.17 6.14 9.11
N MET A 389 -8.86 4.84 9.22
CA MET A 389 -9.11 3.85 8.17
C MET A 389 -10.59 3.50 8.09
N VAL A 390 -11.31 3.50 9.23
CA VAL A 390 -12.79 3.42 9.23
C VAL A 390 -13.38 4.59 8.46
N ARG A 391 -12.85 5.81 8.67
CA ARG A 391 -13.28 7.00 7.93
C ARG A 391 -13.05 6.82 6.42
N ALA A 392 -11.86 6.35 6.01
CA ALA A 392 -11.55 6.07 4.61
C ALA A 392 -12.35 4.89 4.00
N LEU A 393 -12.92 3.99 4.81
CA LEU A 393 -13.81 2.94 4.28
C LEU A 393 -15.24 3.45 4.03
N PHE A 394 -15.76 4.31 4.93
CA PHE A 394 -17.19 4.59 5.01
C PHE A 394 -17.60 6.05 4.79
N GLU A 395 -16.75 7.04 5.09
CA GLU A 395 -17.16 8.44 5.00
C GLU A 395 -17.41 8.86 3.55
N LYS A 396 -18.56 9.49 3.32
CA LYS A 396 -19.02 9.89 1.99
C LYS A 396 -18.47 11.24 1.55
N GLN A 397 -18.12 12.09 2.52
CA GLN A 397 -17.76 13.48 2.29
C GLN A 397 -16.42 13.77 2.93
N ILE A 398 -15.53 14.34 2.13
CA ILE A 398 -14.31 15.00 2.60
C ILE A 398 -14.31 16.43 2.06
N SER A 399 -13.86 17.35 2.90
CA SER A 399 -13.56 18.71 2.44
C SER A 399 -12.24 18.68 1.69
N TYR A 400 -12.28 18.99 0.41
CA TYR A 400 -11.10 19.08 -0.45
C TYR A 400 -10.98 20.51 -0.97
N THR A 401 -9.78 21.10 -0.87
CA THR A 401 -9.57 22.52 -1.14
C THR A 401 -9.61 22.84 -2.63
N ASP A 402 -9.21 21.89 -3.47
CA ASP A 402 -9.15 22.05 -4.92
C ASP A 402 -10.42 21.51 -5.60
N SER A 403 -10.71 21.93 -6.83
CA SER A 403 -11.79 21.36 -7.65
C SER A 403 -11.31 20.19 -8.51
N VAL A 404 -10.00 20.00 -8.61
CA VAL A 404 -9.35 18.94 -9.39
C VAL A 404 -8.61 18.01 -8.45
N PHE A 405 -8.99 16.73 -8.48
CA PHE A 405 -8.20 15.67 -7.88
C PHE A 405 -7.01 15.37 -8.79
N TYR A 406 -5.87 15.02 -8.19
CA TYR A 406 -4.86 14.25 -8.91
C TYR A 406 -5.41 12.81 -9.12
N ASP A 407 -4.55 11.84 -9.41
CA ASP A 407 -4.85 10.44 -9.73
C ASP A 407 -5.43 9.61 -8.56
N ALA A 408 -6.43 10.16 -7.85
CA ALA A 408 -7.08 9.54 -6.70
C ALA A 408 -8.16 8.54 -7.15
N SER A 409 -8.05 7.27 -6.71
CA SER A 409 -8.92 6.20 -7.18
C SER A 409 -10.29 6.12 -6.48
N THR A 410 -10.36 6.30 -5.16
CA THR A 410 -11.64 6.41 -4.40
C THR A 410 -11.40 6.77 -2.93
N TRP A 411 -12.24 7.62 -2.32
CA TRP A 411 -12.21 7.88 -0.87
C TRP A 411 -13.16 7.01 -0.06
N SER A 412 -14.24 6.50 -0.65
CA SER A 412 -15.27 5.72 0.07
C SER A 412 -15.38 4.33 -0.53
N VAL A 413 -14.68 3.37 0.08
CA VAL A 413 -14.58 2.01 -0.45
C VAL A 413 -15.91 1.26 -0.37
N ILE A 414 -16.72 1.49 0.67
CA ILE A 414 -18.05 0.86 0.79
C ILE A 414 -18.95 1.19 -0.41
N HIS A 415 -18.82 2.41 -0.95
CA HIS A 415 -19.50 2.83 -2.17
C HIS A 415 -18.90 2.21 -3.42
N GLY A 416 -17.56 2.09 -3.48
CA GLY A 416 -16.89 1.34 -4.56
C GLY A 416 -17.32 -0.13 -4.63
N PHE A 417 -17.57 -0.76 -3.48
CA PHE A 417 -18.13 -2.11 -3.40
C PHE A 417 -19.64 -2.16 -3.70
N ASN A 418 -20.32 -1.01 -3.73
CA ASN A 418 -21.77 -0.91 -3.89
C ASN A 418 -22.52 -1.80 -2.87
N LEU A 419 -22.07 -1.80 -1.62
CA LEU A 419 -22.66 -2.59 -0.53
C LEU A 419 -23.70 -1.76 0.25
N PRO A 420 -24.85 -2.35 0.60
CA PRO A 420 -25.78 -1.74 1.55
C PRO A 420 -25.08 -1.49 2.89
N HIS A 421 -25.24 -0.29 3.42
CA HIS A 421 -24.68 0.11 4.71
C HIS A 421 -25.49 1.25 5.33
N GLU A 422 -25.45 1.35 6.66
CA GLU A 422 -26.07 2.44 7.41
C GLU A 422 -25.20 2.88 8.58
N GLU A 423 -25.39 4.14 9.00
CA GLU A 423 -24.76 4.71 10.18
C GLU A 423 -25.58 4.41 11.44
N ILE A 424 -24.91 3.91 12.48
CA ILE A 424 -25.48 3.73 13.80
C ILE A 424 -25.04 4.91 14.67
N ARG A 425 -26.00 5.72 15.13
CA ARG A 425 -25.77 6.93 15.95
C ARG A 425 -26.13 6.75 17.43
N THR A 426 -26.76 5.64 17.77
CA THR A 426 -27.19 5.28 19.13
C THR A 426 -26.31 4.18 19.71
N ALA A 427 -26.58 3.78 20.96
CA ALA A 427 -25.96 2.60 21.54
C ALA A 427 -26.28 1.35 20.69
N PHE A 428 -25.31 0.44 20.59
CA PHE A 428 -25.41 -0.79 19.80
C PHE A 428 -24.70 -1.94 20.50
N SER A 429 -25.04 -3.16 20.10
CA SER A 429 -24.41 -4.39 20.58
C SER A 429 -23.51 -4.97 19.50
N LYS A 430 -22.42 -5.62 19.93
CA LYS A 430 -21.47 -6.31 19.05
C LYS A 430 -21.59 -7.81 19.28
N GLY A 431 -21.67 -8.58 18.21
CA GLY A 431 -21.50 -10.04 18.26
C GLY A 431 -20.02 -10.42 18.37
N SER A 432 -19.68 -11.60 17.86
CA SER A 432 -18.31 -12.10 17.84
C SER A 432 -17.41 -11.17 17.01
N LYS A 433 -16.18 -10.93 17.49
CA LYS A 433 -15.15 -10.23 16.69
C LYS A 433 -14.65 -11.16 15.59
N ILE A 434 -14.57 -10.67 14.36
CA ILE A 434 -13.95 -11.41 13.26
C ILE A 434 -12.43 -11.29 13.40
N SER A 435 -11.77 -12.44 13.57
CA SER A 435 -10.32 -12.51 13.83
C SER A 435 -9.50 -13.04 12.65
N ALA A 436 -10.15 -13.57 11.62
CA ALA A 436 -9.50 -14.15 10.44
C ALA A 436 -10.31 -13.82 9.17
N PRO A 437 -9.67 -13.77 7.99
CA PRO A 437 -10.37 -13.62 6.74
C PRO A 437 -11.49 -14.65 6.59
N LEU A 438 -12.66 -14.18 6.19
CA LEU A 438 -13.81 -15.00 5.88
C LEU A 438 -13.62 -15.71 4.55
N SER A 439 -14.05 -16.96 4.52
CA SER A 439 -14.13 -17.77 3.31
C SER A 439 -15.53 -18.33 3.17
N TYR A 440 -16.11 -18.22 1.97
CA TYR A 440 -17.33 -18.96 1.65
C TYR A 440 -16.99 -20.43 1.40
N THR A 441 -17.58 -21.33 2.19
CA THR A 441 -17.58 -22.76 1.88
C THR A 441 -18.84 -23.06 1.08
N PRO A 442 -18.75 -23.30 -0.24
CA PRO A 442 -19.93 -23.60 -1.03
C PRO A 442 -20.54 -24.93 -0.59
N GLN A 443 -21.86 -24.98 -0.50
CA GLN A 443 -22.57 -26.24 -0.39
C GLN A 443 -22.69 -26.87 -1.77
N ALA A 444 -22.40 -28.17 -1.88
CA ALA A 444 -22.60 -28.89 -3.12
C ALA A 444 -24.08 -28.78 -3.55
N PRO A 445 -24.36 -28.43 -4.82
CA PRO A 445 -25.74 -28.36 -5.28
C PRO A 445 -26.36 -29.76 -5.27
N VAL A 446 -27.65 -29.83 -4.91
CA VAL A 446 -28.42 -31.07 -5.05
C VAL A 446 -28.56 -31.40 -6.54
N ARG A 447 -28.35 -32.66 -6.92
CA ARG A 447 -28.46 -33.10 -8.32
C ARG A 447 -29.82 -32.68 -8.90
N SER A 448 -29.79 -31.90 -9.97
CA SER A 448 -30.98 -31.55 -10.75
C SER A 448 -31.22 -32.57 -11.85
N GLU A 449 -32.50 -32.88 -12.11
CA GLU A 449 -32.94 -33.78 -13.19
C GLU A 449 -33.01 -33.08 -14.55
N TYR A 450 -32.93 -31.74 -14.59
CA TYR A 450 -33.07 -30.96 -15.83
C TYR A 450 -31.97 -29.92 -16.00
N ALA A 451 -31.91 -28.93 -15.11
CA ALA A 451 -30.96 -27.82 -15.19
C ALA A 451 -30.70 -27.21 -13.80
N TYR A 452 -29.58 -26.49 -13.68
CA TYR A 452 -29.31 -25.61 -12.55
C TYR A 452 -29.63 -24.17 -12.94
N LEU A 453 -30.11 -23.38 -11.99
CA LEU A 453 -30.32 -21.95 -12.15
C LEU A 453 -29.47 -21.20 -11.14
N ILE A 454 -28.64 -20.28 -11.61
CA ILE A 454 -27.72 -19.50 -10.76
C ILE A 454 -28.10 -18.03 -10.87
N GLU A 455 -28.36 -17.39 -9.74
CA GLU A 455 -28.52 -15.93 -9.71
C GLU A 455 -27.17 -15.24 -9.96
N LEU A 456 -27.16 -14.22 -10.81
CA LEU A 456 -25.96 -13.43 -11.10
C LEU A 456 -25.72 -12.31 -10.06
N SER A 457 -26.51 -12.25 -9.00
CA SER A 457 -26.43 -11.22 -7.96
C SER A 457 -25.21 -11.37 -7.05
N ASP A 458 -24.70 -12.59 -6.88
CA ASP A 458 -23.53 -12.86 -6.03
C ASP A 458 -22.22 -12.62 -6.80
N TYR A 459 -21.25 -11.96 -6.18
CA TYR A 459 -19.98 -11.59 -6.80
C TYR A 459 -19.18 -12.80 -7.34
N HIS A 460 -19.30 -13.98 -6.72
CA HIS A 460 -18.65 -15.19 -7.19
C HIS A 460 -19.39 -15.89 -8.35
N ALA A 461 -20.57 -15.43 -8.77
CA ALA A 461 -21.30 -16.02 -9.90
C ALA A 461 -20.47 -15.97 -11.20
N HIS A 462 -19.67 -14.92 -11.41
CA HIS A 462 -18.77 -14.82 -12.56
C HIS A 462 -17.61 -15.82 -12.50
N LYS A 463 -17.07 -16.07 -11.29
CA LYS A 463 -16.06 -17.13 -11.09
C LYS A 463 -16.66 -18.51 -11.35
N ALA A 464 -17.89 -18.74 -10.92
CA ALA A 464 -18.62 -19.98 -11.21
C ALA A 464 -18.86 -20.16 -12.71
N LEU A 465 -19.27 -19.11 -13.43
CA LEU A 465 -19.42 -19.14 -14.89
C LEU A 465 -18.12 -19.56 -15.58
N TRP A 466 -16.99 -18.95 -15.20
CA TRP A 466 -15.68 -19.31 -15.76
C TRP A 466 -15.32 -20.77 -15.49
N LEU A 467 -15.49 -21.25 -14.25
CA LEU A 467 -15.23 -22.66 -13.89
C LEU A 467 -16.12 -23.63 -14.68
N LEU A 468 -17.38 -23.29 -14.90
CA LEU A 468 -18.30 -24.11 -15.71
C LEU A 468 -17.84 -24.18 -17.16
N GLN A 469 -17.43 -23.04 -17.75
CA GLN A 469 -16.92 -22.98 -19.11
C GLN A 469 -15.59 -23.73 -19.28
N GLU A 470 -14.68 -23.64 -18.29
CA GLU A 470 -13.43 -24.41 -18.26
C GLU A 470 -13.68 -25.93 -18.26
N LYS A 471 -14.81 -26.36 -17.67
CA LYS A 471 -15.26 -27.76 -17.68
C LYS A 471 -16.20 -28.11 -18.83
N GLU A 472 -16.25 -27.26 -19.86
CA GLU A 472 -17.06 -27.46 -21.08
C GLU A 472 -18.58 -27.61 -20.79
N VAL A 473 -19.05 -27.07 -19.66
CA VAL A 473 -20.48 -27.05 -19.34
C VAL A 473 -21.17 -25.98 -20.19
N ILE A 474 -22.27 -26.37 -20.85
CA ILE A 474 -23.10 -25.43 -21.61
C ILE A 474 -23.88 -24.55 -20.63
N VAL A 475 -23.55 -23.26 -20.61
CA VAL A 475 -24.25 -22.25 -19.80
C VAL A 475 -25.10 -21.36 -20.72
N LYS A 476 -26.33 -21.07 -20.32
CA LYS A 476 -27.21 -20.10 -20.98
C LYS A 476 -27.39 -18.89 -20.08
N THR A 477 -27.94 -17.80 -20.59
CA THR A 477 -28.22 -16.62 -19.75
C THR A 477 -29.62 -16.10 -20.04
N ALA A 478 -30.30 -15.66 -18.98
CA ALA A 478 -31.60 -15.04 -19.06
C ALA A 478 -31.47 -13.52 -19.28
N PHE A 479 -31.85 -13.05 -20.47
CA PHE A 479 -31.89 -11.61 -20.78
C PHE A 479 -33.10 -10.87 -20.19
N LYS A 480 -34.05 -11.58 -19.59
CA LYS A 480 -35.22 -11.02 -18.90
C LYS A 480 -35.43 -11.74 -17.58
N PRO A 481 -35.91 -11.04 -16.53
CA PRO A 481 -36.32 -11.68 -15.29
C PRO A 481 -37.43 -12.70 -15.54
N PHE A 482 -37.45 -13.77 -14.76
CA PHE A 482 -38.49 -14.79 -14.82
C PHE A 482 -38.75 -15.38 -13.43
N THR A 483 -39.93 -15.98 -13.26
CA THR A 483 -40.31 -16.68 -12.03
C THR A 483 -40.58 -18.14 -12.36
N ILE A 484 -40.07 -19.05 -11.53
CA ILE A 484 -40.28 -20.49 -11.67
C ILE A 484 -40.53 -21.12 -10.31
N SER A 485 -41.37 -22.17 -10.25
CA SER A 485 -41.60 -22.94 -9.03
C SER A 485 -40.49 -23.99 -8.85
N ILE A 486 -39.76 -23.91 -7.74
CA ILE A 486 -38.70 -24.86 -7.37
C ILE A 486 -39.08 -25.44 -6.00
N GLY A 487 -39.31 -26.75 -5.93
CA GLY A 487 -39.71 -27.41 -4.68
C GLY A 487 -41.00 -26.86 -4.06
N GLY A 488 -41.95 -26.42 -4.90
CA GLY A 488 -43.21 -25.81 -4.45
C GLY A 488 -43.12 -24.35 -4.04
N THR A 489 -41.95 -23.72 -4.13
CA THR A 489 -41.75 -22.29 -3.84
C THR A 489 -41.48 -21.52 -5.13
N ASN A 490 -42.23 -20.46 -5.38
CA ASN A 490 -41.96 -19.56 -6.50
C ASN A 490 -40.69 -18.75 -6.22
N LYS A 491 -39.70 -18.89 -7.10
CA LYS A 491 -38.43 -18.15 -7.05
C LYS A 491 -38.30 -17.27 -8.28
N THR A 492 -37.92 -16.01 -8.06
CA THR A 492 -37.69 -15.02 -9.13
C THR A 492 -36.20 -14.87 -9.37
N PHE A 493 -35.79 -14.92 -10.63
CA PHE A 493 -34.42 -14.74 -11.09
C PHE A 493 -34.30 -13.41 -11.85
N GLY A 494 -33.21 -12.69 -11.59
CA GLY A 494 -32.95 -11.39 -12.19
C GLY A 494 -32.32 -11.48 -13.59
N TYR A 495 -32.02 -10.31 -14.16
CA TYR A 495 -31.25 -10.20 -15.39
C TYR A 495 -29.90 -10.91 -15.27
N GLY A 496 -29.49 -11.61 -16.33
CA GLY A 496 -28.17 -12.24 -16.43
C GLY A 496 -28.06 -13.59 -15.70
N SER A 497 -29.11 -14.05 -15.02
CA SER A 497 -29.12 -15.37 -14.36
C SER A 497 -28.71 -16.48 -15.33
N LEU A 498 -27.92 -17.44 -14.85
CA LEU A 498 -27.30 -18.51 -15.65
C LEU A 498 -28.12 -19.80 -15.61
#